data_AF-A0A963X3J3-F1
#
_entry.id   AF-A0A963X3J3-F1
#
_cell.length_a   1.000
_cell.length_b   1.000
_cell.length_c   1.000
_cell.angle_alpha   90.00
_cell.angle_beta   90.00
_cell.angle_gamma   90.00
#
_symmetry.space_group_name_H-M   'P 1'
#
loop_
_entity.id
_entity.type
_entity.pdbx_description
1 polymer ?
#
loop_
_entity_poly.entity_id
_entity_poly.type
_entity_poly.pdbx_seq_one_letter_code
_entity_poly.pdbx_strand_id
1 'polypeptide(L)'
;RFAVGFEAEAAGGAPANYELLTRVSDYLSLITTLILAFGFAFQLPVFLTLLARAGVVTAEMLVNYRKFAIVLIFIVAAVLTPPDPFSQLILGGCIIALYEASVISVRLAERKAKTADDLGGPPPATAG
;
A
#
# COMPACT_ATOMS: atom_id res chain seq x y z
N ARG A 1 54.53 -24.03 9.89
CA ARG A 1 53.23 -24.54 9.40
C ARG A 1 52.02 -24.05 10.21
N PHE A 2 52.22 -23.14 11.17
CA PHE A 2 51.15 -22.51 11.95
C PHE A 2 50.64 -21.19 11.34
N ALA A 3 51.44 -20.52 10.50
CA ALA A 3 51.05 -19.29 9.82
C ALA A 3 49.99 -19.48 8.71
N VAL A 4 50.00 -20.64 8.03
CA VAL A 4 49.02 -20.96 6.97
C VAL A 4 47.62 -21.23 7.54
N GLY A 5 47.51 -21.62 8.82
CA GLY A 5 46.23 -21.73 9.51
C GLY A 5 45.59 -20.37 9.84
N PHE A 6 46.42 -19.33 10.04
CA PHE A 6 45.93 -17.98 10.31
C PHE A 6 45.56 -17.23 9.02
N GLU A 7 46.19 -17.55 7.89
CA GLU A 7 45.69 -17.12 6.57
C GLU A 7 44.41 -17.86 6.18
N ALA A 8 44.17 -19.09 6.63
CA ALA A 8 42.87 -19.75 6.42
C ALA A 8 41.76 -19.17 7.32
N GLU A 9 42.09 -18.66 8.51
CA GLU A 9 41.16 -17.86 9.34
C GLU A 9 40.94 -16.46 8.74
N ALA A 10 42.00 -15.84 8.17
CA ALA A 10 41.94 -14.52 7.54
C ALA A 10 41.43 -14.53 6.09
N ALA A 11 41.42 -15.68 5.42
CA ALA A 11 40.93 -15.88 4.05
C ALA A 11 39.74 -16.86 3.95
N GLY A 12 39.16 -17.28 5.08
CA GLY A 12 38.13 -18.34 5.14
C GLY A 12 36.88 -18.01 5.93
N GLY A 13 36.63 -16.72 6.24
CA GLY A 13 35.50 -16.28 7.05
C GLY A 13 34.25 -15.81 6.30
N ALA A 14 33.98 -16.23 5.06
CA ALA A 14 32.76 -15.77 4.38
C ALA A 14 32.33 -16.58 3.13
N PRO A 15 31.66 -17.73 3.30
CA PRO A 15 30.48 -18.00 2.48
C PRO A 15 29.21 -17.56 3.23
N ALA A 16 29.18 -17.76 4.54
CA ALA A 16 28.04 -17.39 5.39
C ALA A 16 27.85 -15.85 5.49
N ASN A 17 28.93 -15.08 5.59
CA ASN A 17 28.82 -13.62 5.76
C ASN A 17 28.25 -12.91 4.51
N TYR A 18 28.59 -13.35 3.28
CA TYR A 18 28.02 -12.74 2.08
C TYR A 18 26.54 -13.12 1.89
N GLU A 19 26.15 -14.35 2.24
CA GLU A 19 24.75 -14.77 2.20
C GLU A 19 23.89 -14.00 3.23
N LEU A 20 24.42 -13.78 4.44
CA LEU A 20 23.76 -12.97 5.47
C LEU A 20 23.63 -11.50 5.06
N LEU A 21 24.69 -10.89 4.52
CA LEU A 21 24.64 -9.50 4.03
C LEU A 21 23.64 -9.32 2.88
N THR A 22 23.59 -10.29 1.95
CA THR A 22 22.65 -10.28 0.82
C THR A 22 21.21 -10.36 1.33
N ARG A 23 20.92 -11.28 2.26
CA ARG A 23 19.58 -11.41 2.86
C ARG A 23 19.12 -10.17 3.62
N VAL A 24 20.01 -9.53 4.36
CA VAL A 24 19.68 -8.27 5.05
C VAL A 24 19.40 -7.18 4.02
N SER A 25 20.18 -7.08 2.94
CA SER A 25 19.95 -6.09 1.89
C SER A 25 18.61 -6.27 1.17
N ASP A 26 18.23 -7.52 0.87
CA ASP A 26 16.93 -7.84 0.26
C ASP A 26 15.77 -7.49 1.20
N TYR A 27 15.92 -7.77 2.49
CA TYR A 27 14.92 -7.43 3.50
C TYR A 27 14.75 -5.91 3.67
N LEU A 28 15.86 -5.16 3.75
CA LEU A 28 15.81 -3.70 3.84
C LEU A 28 15.25 -3.06 2.57
N SER A 29 15.56 -3.60 1.40
CA SER A 29 15.00 -3.17 0.13
C SER A 29 13.48 -3.37 0.09
N LEU A 30 13.01 -4.54 0.55
CA LEU A 30 11.59 -4.85 0.66
C LEU A 30 10.87 -3.90 1.62
N ILE A 31 11.42 -3.67 2.81
CA ILE A 31 10.81 -2.73 3.78
C ILE A 31 10.78 -1.30 3.22
N THR A 32 11.88 -0.84 2.62
CA THR A 32 11.95 0.52 2.05
C THR A 32 10.90 0.69 0.95
N THR A 33 10.79 -0.30 0.06
CA THR A 33 9.79 -0.31 -1.01
C THR A 33 8.37 -0.37 -0.44
N LEU A 34 8.13 -1.17 0.59
CA LEU A 34 6.85 -1.27 1.27
C LEU A 34 6.44 0.05 1.93
N ILE A 35 7.35 0.72 2.64
CA ILE A 35 7.10 2.04 3.24
C ILE A 35 6.74 3.06 2.17
N LEU A 36 7.48 3.09 1.05
CA LEU A 36 7.19 4.00 -0.06
C LEU A 36 5.84 3.70 -0.72
N ALA A 37 5.56 2.42 -1.01
CA ALA A 37 4.32 2.00 -1.63
C ALA A 37 3.11 2.25 -0.72
N PHE A 38 3.27 2.04 0.59
CA PHE A 38 2.24 2.31 1.57
C PHE A 38 1.96 3.82 1.72
N GLY A 39 3.02 4.64 1.74
CA GLY A 39 2.90 6.10 1.72
C GLY A 39 2.18 6.61 0.46
N PHE A 40 2.48 6.02 -0.70
CA PHE A 40 1.76 6.32 -1.94
C PHE A 40 0.30 5.83 -1.90
N ALA A 41 0.05 4.63 -1.39
CA ALA A 41 -1.30 4.09 -1.24
C ALA A 41 -2.15 4.94 -0.27
N PHE A 42 -1.55 5.58 0.74
CA PHE A 42 -2.21 6.53 1.64
C PHE A 42 -2.73 7.80 0.92
N GLN A 43 -2.26 8.09 -0.30
CA GLN A 43 -2.82 9.15 -1.12
C GLN A 43 -4.16 8.75 -1.74
N LEU A 44 -4.43 7.45 -1.95
CA LEU A 44 -5.71 6.96 -2.51
C LEU A 44 -6.93 7.39 -1.66
N PRO A 45 -6.95 7.24 -0.31
CA PRO A 45 -8.05 7.73 0.51
C PRO A 45 -8.33 9.21 0.32
N VAL A 46 -7.28 10.04 0.32
CA VAL A 46 -7.42 11.49 0.14
C VAL A 46 -7.90 11.81 -1.28
N PHE A 47 -7.34 11.17 -2.29
CA PHE A 47 -7.71 11.39 -3.68
C PHE A 47 -9.17 10.98 -3.94
N LEU A 48 -9.59 9.80 -3.49
CA LEU A 48 -10.95 9.30 -3.66
C LEU A 48 -11.98 10.15 -2.90
N THR A 49 -11.65 10.61 -1.70
CA THR A 49 -12.53 11.52 -0.94
C THR A 49 -12.68 12.88 -1.61
N LEU A 50 -11.62 13.42 -2.22
CA LEU A 50 -11.70 14.65 -3.02
C LEU A 50 -12.56 14.46 -4.27
N LEU A 51 -12.36 13.36 -5.01
CA LEU A 51 -13.17 13.03 -6.19
C LEU A 51 -14.65 12.83 -5.84
N ALA A 52 -14.94 12.23 -4.68
CA ALA A 52 -16.30 12.08 -4.19
C ALA A 52 -16.93 13.42 -3.80
N ARG A 53 -16.17 14.32 -3.18
CA ARG A 53 -16.63 15.69 -2.91
C ARG A 53 -16.88 16.49 -4.18
N ALA A 54 -16.16 16.21 -5.26
CA ALA A 54 -16.40 16.79 -6.58
C ALA A 54 -17.56 16.12 -7.33
N GLY A 55 -18.18 15.07 -6.79
CA GLY A 55 -19.30 14.35 -7.42
C GLY A 55 -18.88 13.38 -8.55
N VAL A 56 -17.58 13.19 -8.79
CA VAL A 56 -17.06 12.33 -9.87
C VAL A 56 -17.19 10.84 -9.51
N VAL A 57 -17.11 10.52 -8.22
CA VAL A 57 -17.07 9.13 -7.73
C VAL A 57 -18.03 8.98 -6.54
N THR A 58 -18.78 7.89 -6.49
CA THR A 58 -19.69 7.59 -5.37
C THR A 58 -19.26 6.36 -4.57
N ALA A 59 -19.68 6.25 -3.30
CA ALA A 59 -19.39 5.09 -2.47
C ALA A 59 -19.89 3.77 -3.11
N GLU A 60 -21.05 3.79 -3.79
CA GLU A 60 -21.58 2.63 -4.53
C GLU A 60 -20.66 2.22 -5.68
N MET A 61 -20.10 3.19 -6.42
CA MET A 61 -19.11 2.91 -7.46
C MET A 61 -17.89 2.22 -6.86
N LEU A 62 -17.28 2.75 -5.78
CA LEU A 62 -16.13 2.09 -5.16
C LEU A 62 -16.45 0.66 -4.68
N VAL A 63 -17.67 0.41 -4.20
CA VAL A 63 -18.08 -0.93 -3.80
C VAL A 63 -18.17 -1.88 -5.00
N ASN A 64 -18.73 -1.43 -6.12
CA ASN A 64 -18.81 -2.22 -7.35
C ASN A 64 -17.44 -2.52 -7.97
N TYR A 65 -16.48 -1.60 -7.80
CA TYR A 65 -15.10 -1.77 -8.29
C TYR A 65 -14.17 -2.53 -7.33
N ARG A 66 -14.64 -3.02 -6.17
CA ARG A 66 -13.84 -3.79 -5.19
C ARG A 66 -13.02 -4.92 -5.82
N LYS A 67 -13.67 -5.74 -6.66
CA LYS A 67 -13.01 -6.87 -7.33
C LYS A 67 -11.85 -6.43 -8.25
N PHE A 68 -12.00 -5.28 -8.92
CA PHE A 68 -10.95 -4.72 -9.78
C PHE A 68 -9.81 -4.13 -8.96
N ALA A 69 -10.14 -3.43 -7.87
CA ALA A 69 -9.16 -2.90 -6.93
C ALA A 69 -8.30 -4.03 -6.32
N ILE A 70 -8.93 -5.12 -5.88
CA ILE A 70 -8.21 -6.29 -5.33
C ILE A 70 -7.23 -6.85 -6.36
N VAL A 71 -7.65 -7.08 -7.61
CA VAL A 71 -6.76 -7.59 -8.66
C VAL A 71 -5.59 -6.64 -8.93
N LEU A 72 -5.85 -5.33 -9.03
CA LEU A 72 -4.81 -4.32 -9.22
C LEU A 72 -3.80 -4.34 -8.07
N ILE A 73 -4.29 -4.43 -6.83
CA ILE A 73 -3.44 -4.49 -5.63
C ILE A 73 -2.54 -5.72 -5.64
N PHE A 74 -3.07 -6.89 -6.04
CA PHE A 74 -2.26 -8.10 -6.16
C PHE A 74 -1.20 -8.02 -7.26
N ILE A 75 -1.50 -7.35 -8.38
CA ILE A 75 -0.53 -7.09 -9.46
C ILE A 75 0.57 -6.16 -8.96
N VAL A 76 0.21 -5.06 -8.29
CA VAL A 76 1.18 -4.11 -7.72
C VAL A 76 2.04 -4.80 -6.66
N ALA A 77 1.43 -5.60 -5.78
CA ALA A 77 2.15 -6.39 -4.79
C ALA A 77 3.14 -7.36 -5.49
N ALA A 78 2.73 -8.09 -6.52
CA ALA A 78 3.62 -8.99 -7.27
C ALA A 78 4.82 -8.30 -7.93
N VAL A 79 4.71 -7.00 -8.25
CA VAL A 79 5.81 -6.20 -8.80
C VAL A 79 6.74 -5.68 -7.70
N LEU A 80 6.18 -5.32 -6.53
CA LEU A 80 6.92 -4.71 -5.43
C LEU A 80 7.58 -5.72 -4.49
N THR A 81 6.94 -6.88 -4.29
CA THR A 81 7.53 -8.00 -3.56
C THR A 81 8.12 -9.00 -4.55
N PRO A 82 9.19 -9.74 -4.15
CA PRO A 82 9.60 -10.93 -4.88
C PRO A 82 8.40 -11.91 -5.02
N PRO A 83 8.49 -12.95 -5.89
CA PRO A 83 7.40 -13.91 -6.10
C PRO A 83 7.24 -14.88 -4.91
N ASP A 84 7.06 -14.34 -3.71
CA ASP A 84 6.71 -15.05 -2.48
C ASP A 84 5.21 -14.82 -2.17
N PRO A 85 4.36 -15.86 -2.27
CA PRO A 85 2.93 -15.75 -2.00
C PRO A 85 2.61 -15.23 -0.60
N PHE A 86 3.43 -15.55 0.41
CA PHE A 86 3.14 -15.14 1.79
C PHE A 86 3.35 -13.65 1.99
N SER A 87 4.51 -13.13 1.59
CA SER A 87 4.79 -11.69 1.62
C SER A 87 3.80 -10.88 0.76
N GLN A 88 3.44 -11.39 -0.42
CA GLN A 88 2.48 -10.76 -1.31
C GLN A 88 1.08 -10.67 -0.69
N LEU A 89 0.63 -11.71 0.02
CA LEU A 89 -0.67 -11.71 0.70
C LEU A 89 -0.71 -10.71 1.86
N ILE A 90 0.37 -10.59 2.63
CA ILE A 90 0.48 -9.60 3.71
C ILE A 90 0.42 -8.18 3.13
N LEU A 91 1.25 -7.88 2.12
CA LEU A 91 1.27 -6.57 1.48
C LEU A 91 -0.07 -6.23 0.81
N GLY A 92 -0.64 -7.19 0.05
CA GLY A 92 -1.93 -7.04 -0.59
C GLY A 92 -3.04 -6.78 0.44
N GLY A 93 -3.04 -7.53 1.55
CA GLY A 93 -3.95 -7.32 2.68
C GLY A 93 -3.83 -5.91 3.27
N CYS A 94 -2.61 -5.41 3.48
CA CYS A 94 -2.38 -4.05 3.97
C CYS A 94 -2.96 -2.98 3.04
N ILE A 95 -2.77 -3.12 1.73
CA ILE A 95 -3.29 -2.13 0.75
C ILE A 95 -4.81 -2.25 0.60
N ILE A 96 -5.38 -3.47 0.65
CA ILE A 96 -6.84 -3.68 0.65
C ILE A 96 -7.47 -3.00 1.87
N ALA A 97 -6.85 -3.09 3.05
CA ALA A 97 -7.33 -2.40 4.24
C ALA A 97 -7.38 -0.87 4.05
N LEU A 98 -6.39 -0.28 3.38
CA LEU A 98 -6.41 1.14 3.01
C LEU A 98 -7.52 1.47 2.01
N TYR A 99 -7.77 0.60 1.04
CA TYR A 99 -8.88 0.77 0.10
C TYR A 99 -10.23 0.78 0.84
N GLU A 100 -10.46 -0.17 1.76
CA GLU A 100 -11.67 -0.20 2.58
C GLU A 100 -11.81 1.06 3.45
N ALA A 101 -10.72 1.52 4.06
CA ALA A 101 -10.72 2.79 4.81
C ALA A 101 -11.12 3.97 3.92
N SER A 102 -10.63 4.00 2.68
CA SER A 102 -10.98 5.02 1.69
C SER A 102 -12.47 5.03 1.35
N VAL A 103 -13.05 3.84 1.14
CA VAL A 103 -14.49 3.67 0.87
C VAL A 103 -15.32 4.20 2.05
N ILE A 104 -14.91 3.91 3.28
CA ILE A 104 -15.60 4.40 4.48
C ILE A 104 -15.53 5.93 4.56
N SER A 105 -14.36 6.52 4.30
CA SER A 105 -14.18 7.98 4.29
C SER A 105 -15.07 8.67 3.25
N VAL A 106 -15.15 8.11 2.04
CA VAL A 106 -16.05 8.60 0.97
C VAL A 106 -17.51 8.54 1.42
N ARG A 107 -17.93 7.40 1.98
CA ARG A 107 -19.31 7.20 2.45
C ARG A 107 -19.69 8.18 3.57
N LEU A 108 -18.77 8.48 4.48
CA LEU A 108 -18.99 9.48 5.53
C LEU A 108 -19.10 10.90 4.94
N ALA A 109 -18.27 11.24 3.96
CA ALA A 109 -18.32 12.54 3.28
C ALA A 109 -19.67 12.74 2.56
N GLU A 110 -20.16 11.73 1.84
CA GLU A 110 -21.47 11.77 1.18
C GLU A 110 -22.63 11.94 2.16
N ARG A 111 -22.63 11.19 3.27
CA ARG A 111 -23.68 11.31 4.30
C ARG A 111 -23.72 12.71 4.89
N LYS A 112 -22.56 13.33 5.14
CA LYS A 112 -22.47 14.68 5.68
C LYS A 112 -22.99 15.74 4.69
N ALA A 113 -22.78 15.54 3.39
CA ALA A 113 -23.35 16.39 2.35
C ALA A 113 -24.88 16.29 2.31
N LYS A 114 -25.43 15.07 2.37
CA LYS A 114 -26.89 14.83 2.35
C LYS A 114 -27.61 15.43 3.57
N THR A 115 -27.02 15.32 4.77
CA THR A 115 -27.59 15.91 6.00
C THR A 115 -27.58 17.44 5.98
N ALA A 116 -26.62 18.08 5.31
CA ALA A 116 -26.57 19.54 5.19
C ALA A 116 -27.69 20.09 4.27
N ASP A 117 -28.07 19.33 3.25
CA ASP A 117 -29.18 19.64 2.33
C ASP A 117 -30.54 19.49 3.04
N ASP A 118 -30.75 18.41 3.79
CA ASP A 118 -32.00 18.16 4.57
C ASP A 118 -32.26 19.20 5.69
N LEU A 119 -31.22 19.87 6.18
CA LEU A 119 -31.33 20.90 7.23
C LEU A 119 -31.61 22.32 6.67
N GLY A 120 -31.84 22.47 5.36
CA GLY A 120 -32.10 23.77 4.74
C GLY A 120 -30.89 24.72 4.76
N GLY A 121 -29.67 24.17 4.88
CA GLY A 121 -28.44 24.95 4.68
C GLY A 121 -28.35 25.45 3.24
N PRO A 122 -27.65 26.57 2.97
CA PRO A 122 -27.51 27.08 1.60
C PRO A 122 -26.99 25.96 0.68
N PRO A 123 -27.57 25.81 -0.52
CA PRO A 123 -27.30 24.68 -1.39
C PRO A 123 -25.79 24.54 -1.60
N PRO A 124 -25.24 23.31 -1.54
CA PRO A 124 -23.85 23.10 -1.91
C PRO A 124 -23.70 23.61 -3.34
N ALA A 125 -22.72 24.48 -3.56
CA ALA A 125 -22.44 25.07 -4.86
C ALA A 125 -22.26 23.96 -5.90
N THR A 126 -23.35 23.65 -6.60
CA THR A 126 -23.38 22.91 -7.84
C THR A 126 -22.79 23.82 -8.89
N ALA A 127 -21.46 23.76 -9.02
CA ALA A 127 -20.76 24.38 -10.12
C ALA A 127 -20.93 23.47 -11.36
N GLY A 128 -21.74 23.96 -12.31
CA GLY A 128 -21.60 23.81 -13.78
C GLY A 128 -21.33 22.43 -14.35
#